data_AF-A0A4U0SF65-F1
#
_entry.id   AF-A0A4U0SF65-F1
#
_cell.length_a   1.000
_cell.length_b   1.000
_cell.length_c   1.000
_cell.angle_alpha   90.00
_cell.angle_beta   90.00
_cell.angle_gamma   90.00
#
_symmetry.space_group_name_H-M   'P 1'
#
loop_
_entity.id
_entity.type
_entity.pdbx_description
1 polymer ?
#
loop_
_entity_poly.entity_id
_entity_poly.type
_entity_poly.pdbx_seq_one_letter_code
_entity_poly.pdbx_strand_id
1 'polypeptide(L)'
;MTAIPVRTADVPSPSPSPEAAPDGGAQPGAREDLRTYAELGGFTLSAQTHPWYAAVDTIGSPEEARAASTVLAELRGRDLLAVRDAATRLAEGTALGTTTTVGATSGAVALLQRVRDTLTTLRPTAYEADLDALAAATANAKFSWIRRRSIPSQARGLALSKRIRRDALHTALVAAAAARTEWTALAAEGGHPALPSDAAFLEDAGRATEAAGAGLRELGRLLADPSLETLSFDDLAARLEGLAADEGTLYRLPTLRTLRDRLSEHGLTDLLAELTARRADAAEAEAAYGADRAEEAVAAVETAPVPEATAAPMAEPEPEVAAAAEAAAMADLGEPEPEAAVAAEAAPMAEPEPEAAVAAEAAAMAEPEPEVAAVPEAAASDLGEPEPEAAVAAEAAPMAEPEPEVVAAPEAAEPEASALTEPAEPEASALTEPEAAEPESESTEPEAVEAAEVVEAAAKAQRLRRPRKPSLTPGRPITAYSASELAGLVRWIDSDFVERTDDELLRAAMKELGFARIGPRIKEALGAAVAEVRGSQA
;
A
#
# COMPACT_ATOMS: atom_id res chain seq x y z
N MET A 1 -38.14 -21.75 -75.75
CA MET A 1 -37.69 -21.32 -74.40
C MET A 1 -37.43 -22.61 -73.65
N THR A 2 -36.22 -23.04 -73.30
CA THR A 2 -34.98 -22.36 -72.91
C THR A 2 -33.89 -23.44 -72.99
N ALA A 3 -32.93 -23.33 -73.91
CA ALA A 3 -31.53 -22.91 -73.72
C ALA A 3 -30.63 -23.89 -72.93
N ILE A 4 -29.56 -24.32 -73.62
CA ILE A 4 -28.47 -25.24 -73.27
C ILE A 4 -27.57 -24.65 -72.16
N PRO A 5 -26.84 -25.47 -71.36
CA PRO A 5 -25.36 -25.47 -71.48
C PRO A 5 -24.71 -26.88 -71.42
N VAL A 6 -23.74 -27.20 -72.29
CA VAL A 6 -22.25 -27.15 -72.10
C VAL A 6 -21.72 -28.25 -71.16
N ARG A 7 -21.18 -29.37 -71.67
CA ARG A 7 -19.80 -29.68 -72.14
C ARG A 7 -18.80 -29.94 -70.99
N THR A 8 -18.44 -31.20 -70.88
CA THR A 8 -17.50 -31.88 -69.97
C THR A 8 -16.05 -31.45 -70.19
N ALA A 9 -15.31 -31.24 -69.10
CA ALA A 9 -13.85 -31.36 -69.08
C ALA A 9 -13.35 -31.71 -67.66
N ASP A 10 -12.72 -32.88 -67.58
CA ASP A 10 -11.48 -33.21 -66.85
C ASP A 10 -11.34 -32.82 -65.36
N VAL A 11 -11.21 -33.87 -64.53
CA VAL A 11 -10.92 -33.79 -63.09
C VAL A 11 -9.41 -33.99 -62.91
N PRO A 12 -8.64 -32.99 -62.48
CA PRO A 12 -7.31 -33.22 -61.96
C PRO A 12 -7.38 -33.65 -60.49
N SER A 13 -6.58 -34.67 -60.15
CA SER A 13 -6.34 -35.23 -58.82
C SER A 13 -6.05 -34.16 -57.74
N PRO A 14 -6.37 -34.42 -56.46
CA PRO A 14 -6.07 -33.50 -55.38
C PRO A 14 -4.55 -33.31 -55.25
N SER A 15 -4.12 -32.05 -55.27
CA SER A 15 -2.76 -31.65 -54.92
C SER A 15 -2.44 -32.04 -53.47
N PRO A 16 -1.17 -32.36 -53.15
CA PRO A 16 -0.76 -32.62 -51.78
C PRO A 16 -1.03 -31.38 -50.92
N SER A 17 -1.50 -31.65 -49.70
CA SER A 17 -1.70 -30.68 -48.63
C SER A 17 -0.52 -29.72 -48.51
N PRO A 18 -0.75 -28.46 -48.11
CA PRO A 18 0.33 -27.54 -47.83
C PRO A 18 1.18 -28.16 -46.73
N GLU A 19 2.41 -28.51 -47.11
CA GLU A 19 3.51 -28.78 -46.21
C GLU A 19 3.50 -27.65 -45.17
N ALA A 20 3.24 -28.04 -43.92
CA ALA A 20 3.23 -27.13 -42.80
C ALA A 20 4.58 -26.42 -42.80
N ALA A 21 4.58 -25.15 -43.18
CA ALA A 21 5.63 -24.24 -42.80
C ALA A 21 5.81 -24.41 -41.28
N PRO A 22 7.04 -24.60 -40.76
CA PRO A 22 7.27 -24.52 -39.33
C PRO A 22 7.13 -23.05 -38.93
N ASP A 23 5.90 -22.53 -38.92
CA ASP A 23 5.49 -21.39 -38.11
C ASP A 23 5.36 -21.88 -36.67
N GLY A 24 6.47 -22.39 -36.14
CA GLY A 24 6.72 -22.43 -34.72
C GLY A 24 7.71 -21.32 -34.50
N GLY A 25 7.25 -20.14 -34.09
CA GLY A 25 8.14 -19.18 -33.44
C GLY A 25 8.85 -19.97 -32.35
N ALA A 26 10.14 -20.27 -32.55
CA ALA A 26 10.91 -21.07 -31.64
C ALA A 26 10.80 -20.39 -30.28
N GLN A 27 10.00 -20.97 -29.38
CA GLN A 27 9.94 -20.47 -28.02
C GLN A 27 11.39 -20.45 -27.54
N PRO A 28 11.90 -19.30 -27.05
CA PRO A 28 13.27 -19.24 -26.54
C PRO A 28 13.45 -20.41 -25.57
N GLY A 29 14.51 -21.18 -25.78
CA GLY A 29 14.74 -22.38 -24.98
C GLY A 29 14.94 -22.00 -23.51
N ALA A 30 14.69 -22.93 -22.58
CA ALA A 30 14.80 -22.67 -21.13
C ALA A 30 16.13 -22.02 -20.71
N ARG A 31 17.24 -22.29 -21.42
CA ARG A 31 18.53 -21.60 -21.23
C ARG A 31 18.46 -20.09 -21.52
N GLU A 32 17.83 -19.71 -22.62
CA GLU A 32 17.69 -18.30 -23.02
C GLU A 32 16.75 -17.54 -22.09
N ASP A 33 15.65 -18.18 -21.69
CA ASP A 33 14.73 -17.63 -20.69
C ASP A 33 15.45 -17.42 -19.34
N LEU A 34 16.31 -18.36 -18.92
CA LEU A 34 17.10 -18.24 -17.69
C LEU A 34 18.11 -17.10 -17.76
N ARG A 35 18.85 -16.97 -18.88
CA ARG A 35 19.78 -15.86 -19.12
C ARG A 35 19.05 -14.52 -19.05
N THR A 36 17.94 -14.39 -19.76
CA THR A 36 17.13 -13.17 -19.79
C THR A 36 16.56 -12.84 -18.40
N TYR A 37 16.12 -13.85 -17.66
CA TYR A 37 15.64 -13.68 -16.29
C TYR A 37 16.74 -13.12 -15.36
N ALA A 38 17.96 -13.65 -15.48
CA ALA A 38 19.11 -13.15 -14.72
C ALA A 38 19.49 -11.71 -15.11
N GLU A 39 19.54 -11.39 -16.41
CA GLU A 39 19.83 -10.05 -16.92
C GLU A 39 18.83 -9.00 -16.46
N LEU A 40 17.55 -9.37 -16.38
CA LEU A 40 16.50 -8.50 -15.85
C LEU A 40 16.56 -8.34 -14.32
N GLY A 41 17.43 -9.09 -13.65
CA GLY A 41 17.67 -9.03 -12.21
C GLY A 41 16.83 -10.01 -11.39
N GLY A 42 16.31 -11.08 -11.99
CA GLY A 42 15.46 -12.06 -11.31
C GLY A 42 16.08 -12.64 -10.02
N PHE A 43 17.41 -12.75 -9.95
CA PHE A 43 18.16 -13.27 -8.79
C PHE A 43 18.77 -12.17 -7.89
N THR A 44 18.82 -10.92 -8.33
CA THR A 44 19.56 -9.84 -7.66
C THR A 44 18.65 -8.73 -7.11
N LEU A 45 17.46 -8.55 -7.70
CA LEU A 45 16.46 -7.62 -7.20
C LEU A 45 15.96 -8.06 -5.82
N SER A 46 15.77 -7.09 -4.93
CA SER A 46 15.21 -7.34 -3.60
C SER A 46 14.40 -6.14 -3.15
N ALA A 47 13.43 -6.36 -2.25
CA ALA A 47 12.59 -5.30 -1.71
C ALA A 47 13.36 -4.23 -0.91
N GLN A 48 14.61 -4.51 -0.49
CA GLN A 48 15.46 -3.55 0.21
C GLN A 48 16.06 -2.51 -0.74
N THR A 49 16.39 -2.91 -1.97
CA THR A 49 17.04 -2.04 -2.96
C THR A 49 16.04 -1.51 -3.99
N HIS A 50 15.01 -2.29 -4.30
CA HIS A 50 14.02 -2.02 -5.34
C HIS A 50 12.62 -2.10 -4.73
N PRO A 51 12.02 -0.95 -4.35
CA PRO A 51 10.71 -0.89 -3.71
C PRO A 51 9.60 -1.62 -4.46
N TRP A 52 9.63 -1.60 -5.80
CA TRP A 52 8.61 -2.30 -6.60
C TRP A 52 8.74 -3.81 -6.59
N TYR A 53 9.90 -4.36 -6.19
CA TYR A 53 10.07 -5.82 -6.14
C TYR A 53 9.11 -6.49 -5.15
N ALA A 54 8.58 -5.76 -4.15
CA ALA A 54 7.52 -6.25 -3.28
C ALA A 54 6.23 -6.63 -4.05
N ALA A 55 6.02 -6.09 -5.25
CA ALA A 55 4.88 -6.35 -6.12
C ALA A 55 5.15 -7.43 -7.20
N VAL A 56 6.26 -8.18 -7.11
CA VAL A 56 6.64 -9.19 -8.13
C VAL A 56 5.58 -10.27 -8.33
N ASP A 57 4.82 -10.61 -7.29
CA ASP A 57 3.77 -11.63 -7.36
C ASP A 57 2.36 -11.04 -7.62
N THR A 58 2.21 -9.72 -7.60
CA THR A 58 0.92 -9.04 -7.80
C THR A 58 0.79 -8.40 -9.18
N ILE A 59 1.89 -7.93 -9.78
CA ILE A 59 1.90 -7.29 -11.09
C ILE A 59 2.32 -8.32 -12.15
N GLY A 60 1.34 -8.82 -12.90
CA GLY A 60 1.53 -9.84 -13.93
C GLY A 60 1.49 -9.32 -15.36
N SER A 61 0.94 -8.12 -15.59
CA SER A 61 0.82 -7.57 -16.95
C SER A 61 1.42 -6.17 -17.12
N PRO A 62 1.84 -5.80 -18.35
CA PRO A 62 2.26 -4.44 -18.65
C PRO A 62 1.15 -3.38 -18.45
N GLU A 63 -0.12 -3.77 -18.52
CA GLU A 63 -1.25 -2.88 -18.27
C GLU A 63 -1.37 -2.56 -16.77
N GLU A 64 -1.25 -3.56 -15.90
CA GLU A 64 -1.21 -3.39 -14.44
C GLU A 64 -0.03 -2.52 -14.02
N ALA A 65 1.15 -2.70 -14.64
CA ALA A 65 2.32 -1.86 -14.39
C ALA A 65 2.04 -0.38 -14.75
N ARG A 66 1.37 -0.11 -15.87
CA ARG A 66 0.97 1.25 -16.26
C ARG A 66 -0.07 1.84 -15.32
N ALA A 67 -1.08 1.06 -14.94
CA ALA A 67 -2.09 1.49 -13.98
C ALA A 67 -1.45 1.87 -12.63
N ALA A 68 -0.53 1.05 -12.14
CA ALA A 68 0.21 1.32 -10.91
C ALA A 68 1.08 2.58 -11.00
N SER A 69 1.74 2.83 -12.15
CA SER A 69 2.47 4.08 -12.41
C SER A 69 1.55 5.30 -12.42
N THR A 70 0.39 5.21 -13.07
CA THR A 70 -0.61 6.28 -13.08
C THR A 70 -1.08 6.63 -11.67
N VAL A 71 -1.46 5.63 -10.87
CA VAL A 71 -1.88 5.84 -9.47
C VAL A 71 -0.77 6.51 -8.66
N LEU A 72 0.47 6.06 -8.82
CA LEU A 72 1.63 6.67 -8.16
C LEU A 72 1.83 8.14 -8.59
N ALA A 73 1.68 8.44 -9.87
CA ALA A 73 1.83 9.78 -10.42
C ALA A 73 0.72 10.72 -9.90
N GLU A 74 -0.53 10.27 -9.86
CA GLU A 74 -1.67 11.04 -9.32
C GLU A 74 -1.52 11.34 -7.84
N LEU A 75 -1.15 10.32 -7.04
CA LEU A 75 -0.89 10.48 -5.61
C LEU A 75 0.19 11.52 -5.34
N ARG A 76 1.31 11.45 -6.07
CA ARG A 76 2.43 12.38 -5.89
C ARG A 76 2.16 13.79 -6.41
N GLY A 77 1.55 13.88 -7.59
CA GLY A 77 1.41 15.14 -8.32
C GLY A 77 0.22 15.98 -7.86
N ARG A 78 -0.80 15.35 -7.28
CA ARG A 78 -2.07 16.02 -6.98
C ARG A 78 -2.64 15.65 -5.62
N ASP A 79 -2.91 14.38 -5.37
CA ASP A 79 -3.80 13.98 -4.27
C ASP A 79 -3.16 14.19 -2.90
N LEU A 80 -1.90 13.80 -2.74
CA LEU A 80 -1.18 13.99 -1.48
C LEU A 80 -1.02 15.48 -1.14
N LEU A 81 -0.80 16.33 -2.14
CA LEU A 81 -0.72 17.78 -1.95
C LEU A 81 -2.09 18.35 -1.53
N ALA A 82 -3.17 17.96 -2.23
CA ALA A 82 -4.52 18.40 -1.88
C ALA A 82 -4.93 17.98 -0.46
N VAL A 83 -4.55 16.77 -0.01
CA VAL A 83 -4.82 16.31 1.35
C VAL A 83 -3.97 17.06 2.39
N ARG A 84 -2.70 17.38 2.10
CA ARG A 84 -1.86 18.22 2.99
C ARG A 84 -2.43 19.63 3.13
N ASP A 85 -2.93 20.21 2.05
CA ASP A 85 -3.59 21.52 2.06
C ASP A 85 -4.89 21.46 2.88
N ALA A 86 -5.68 20.39 2.71
CA ALA A 86 -6.87 20.15 3.51
C ALA A 86 -6.55 20.02 5.01
N ALA A 87 -5.52 19.25 5.38
CA ALA A 87 -5.07 19.11 6.77
C ALA A 87 -4.69 20.46 7.39
N THR A 88 -3.96 21.30 6.64
CA THR A 88 -3.56 22.65 7.08
C THR A 88 -4.79 23.54 7.28
N ARG A 89 -5.70 23.59 6.31
CA ARG A 89 -6.93 24.39 6.40
C ARG A 89 -7.86 23.92 7.52
N LEU A 90 -7.92 22.61 7.80
CA LEU A 90 -8.67 22.07 8.93
C LEU A 90 -8.08 22.54 10.27
N ALA A 91 -6.76 22.49 10.42
CA ALA A 91 -6.08 22.95 11.63
C ALA A 91 -6.24 24.46 11.86
N GLU A 92 -6.30 25.27 10.80
CA GLU A 92 -6.50 26.72 10.90
C GLU A 92 -7.97 27.11 11.09
N GLY A 93 -8.90 26.34 10.51
CA GLY A 93 -10.31 26.70 10.41
C GLY A 93 -11.23 26.00 11.42
N THR A 94 -10.72 25.07 12.22
CA THR A 94 -11.51 24.27 13.18
C THR A 94 -10.76 24.08 14.50
N ALA A 95 -11.45 23.61 15.54
CA ALA A 95 -10.81 23.25 16.81
C ALA A 95 -10.19 21.83 16.80
N LEU A 96 -10.15 21.17 15.64
CA LEU A 96 -9.53 19.86 15.48
C LEU A 96 -8.00 19.98 15.58
N GLY A 97 -7.35 18.98 16.16
CA GLY A 97 -5.90 18.90 16.20
C GLY A 97 -5.27 18.80 14.81
N THR A 98 -3.98 19.13 14.72
CA THR A 98 -3.20 18.99 13.49
C THR A 98 -3.13 17.53 13.06
N THR A 99 -3.66 17.20 11.88
CA THR A 99 -3.56 15.86 11.29
C THR A 99 -2.29 15.75 10.46
N THR A 100 -1.53 14.67 10.66
CA THR A 100 -0.22 14.47 9.99
C THR A 100 -0.21 13.28 9.03
N THR A 101 -1.35 12.62 8.84
CA THR A 101 -1.49 11.42 7.99
C THR A 101 -2.72 11.56 7.09
N VAL A 102 -2.75 10.81 5.98
CA VAL A 102 -3.92 10.78 5.08
C VAL A 102 -5.13 10.21 5.81
N GLY A 103 -4.95 9.10 6.55
CA GLY A 103 -6.03 8.47 7.31
C GLY A 103 -6.64 9.38 8.38
N ALA A 104 -5.82 10.10 9.16
CA ALA A 104 -6.32 11.03 10.16
C ALA A 104 -7.08 12.21 9.54
N THR A 105 -6.57 12.73 8.42
CA THR A 105 -7.22 13.83 7.68
C THR A 105 -8.55 13.38 7.08
N SER A 106 -8.60 12.18 6.50
CA SER A 106 -9.84 11.57 6.00
C SER A 106 -10.88 11.40 7.12
N GLY A 107 -10.46 10.91 8.29
CA GLY A 107 -11.32 10.80 9.47
C GLY A 107 -11.90 12.15 9.91
N ALA A 108 -11.07 13.18 10.01
CA ALA A 108 -11.52 14.54 10.35
C ALA A 108 -12.52 15.12 9.33
N VAL A 109 -12.27 14.93 8.03
CA VAL A 109 -13.19 15.36 6.95
C VAL A 109 -14.51 14.61 7.03
N ALA A 110 -14.47 13.28 7.20
CA ALA A 110 -15.66 12.45 7.31
C ALA A 110 -16.51 12.81 8.55
N LEU A 111 -15.86 13.13 9.68
CA LEU A 111 -16.51 13.65 10.87
C LEU A 111 -17.26 14.96 10.56
N LEU A 112 -16.61 15.94 9.93
CA LEU A 112 -17.22 17.21 9.59
C LEU A 112 -18.39 17.07 8.60
N GLN A 113 -18.27 16.15 7.63
CA GLN A 113 -19.38 15.84 6.71
C GLN A 113 -20.56 15.22 7.46
N ARG A 114 -20.33 14.28 8.38
CA ARG A 114 -21.39 13.75 9.26
C ARG A 114 -22.03 14.86 10.11
N VAL A 115 -21.24 15.79 10.65
CA VAL A 115 -21.77 16.95 11.38
C VAL A 115 -22.65 17.79 10.47
N ARG A 116 -22.22 18.10 9.25
CA ARG A 116 -23.04 18.82 8.25
C ARG A 116 -24.36 18.11 8.00
N ASP A 117 -24.31 16.79 7.79
CA ASP A 117 -25.49 15.99 7.51
C ASP A 117 -26.47 15.99 8.70
N THR A 118 -25.97 15.90 9.94
CA THR A 118 -26.84 16.03 11.14
C THR A 118 -27.47 17.41 11.25
N LEU A 119 -26.76 18.47 10.84
CA LEU A 119 -27.26 19.85 10.89
C LEU A 119 -28.29 20.17 9.81
N THR A 120 -28.51 19.27 8.83
CA THR A 120 -29.70 19.33 7.94
C THR A 120 -30.99 19.01 8.68
N THR A 121 -30.89 18.35 9.84
CA THR A 121 -32.01 17.82 10.61
C THR A 121 -32.11 18.48 12.00
N LEU A 122 -30.97 18.68 12.65
CA LEU A 122 -30.83 19.22 13.99
C LEU A 122 -30.27 20.65 13.95
N ARG A 123 -30.61 21.43 14.97
CA ARG A 123 -29.99 22.74 15.23
C ARG A 123 -28.59 22.54 15.82
N PRO A 124 -27.65 23.49 15.61
CA PRO A 124 -26.32 23.42 16.22
C PRO A 124 -26.32 23.24 17.74
N THR A 125 -27.28 23.85 18.43
CA THR A 125 -27.49 23.74 19.89
C THR A 125 -27.77 22.30 20.35
N ALA A 126 -28.02 21.35 19.44
CA ALA A 126 -28.14 19.94 19.79
C ALA A 126 -26.84 19.37 20.37
N TYR A 127 -25.68 19.86 19.93
CA TYR A 127 -24.38 19.41 20.41
C TYR A 127 -24.06 19.83 21.86
N GLU A 128 -24.77 20.82 22.39
CA GLU A 128 -24.71 21.25 23.80
C GLU A 128 -25.56 20.36 24.72
N ALA A 129 -26.49 19.59 24.16
CA ALA A 129 -27.40 18.74 24.92
C ALA A 129 -26.79 17.37 25.25
N ASP A 130 -27.44 16.62 26.14
CA ASP A 130 -27.11 15.22 26.41
C ASP A 130 -27.62 14.32 25.26
N LEU A 131 -26.86 14.26 24.17
CA LEU A 131 -27.20 13.51 22.96
C LEU A 131 -27.38 12.01 23.22
N ASP A 132 -26.62 11.42 24.15
CA ASP A 132 -26.72 10.01 24.51
C ASP A 132 -28.06 9.70 25.19
N ALA A 133 -28.48 10.53 26.15
CA ALA A 133 -29.79 10.40 26.77
C ALA A 133 -30.95 10.62 25.78
N LEU A 134 -30.79 11.57 24.85
CA LEU A 134 -31.80 11.88 23.82
C LEU A 134 -31.90 10.75 22.77
N ALA A 135 -30.78 10.18 22.35
CA ALA A 135 -30.73 9.01 21.47
C ALA A 135 -31.39 7.80 22.14
N ALA A 136 -31.05 7.49 23.40
CA ALA A 136 -31.65 6.40 24.15
C ALA A 136 -33.18 6.57 24.32
N ALA A 137 -33.66 7.78 24.60
CA ALA A 137 -35.09 8.06 24.74
C ALA A 137 -35.88 7.91 23.43
N THR A 138 -35.22 8.09 22.29
CA THR A 138 -35.85 7.97 20.96
C THR A 138 -35.79 6.55 20.38
N ALA A 139 -34.93 5.67 20.90
CA ALA A 139 -34.71 4.27 20.47
C ALA A 139 -35.85 3.26 20.74
N ASN A 140 -36.98 3.69 21.32
CA ASN A 140 -38.13 2.84 21.65
C ASN A 140 -37.85 1.78 22.74
N ALA A 141 -37.02 2.11 23.73
CA ALA A 141 -36.79 1.27 24.89
C ALA A 141 -37.90 1.45 25.97
N LYS A 142 -38.18 0.36 26.71
CA LYS A 142 -39.05 0.30 27.89
C LYS A 142 -38.48 1.12 29.09
N PHE A 143 -38.20 2.41 28.90
CA PHE A 143 -37.66 3.29 29.95
C PHE A 143 -38.75 3.90 30.85
N SER A 144 -38.37 4.08 32.12
CA SER A 144 -39.11 4.62 33.27
C SER A 144 -40.05 5.79 32.92
N TRP A 145 -41.31 5.64 33.33
CA TRP A 145 -42.45 6.52 33.06
C TRP A 145 -42.20 8.02 33.36
N ILE A 146 -41.32 8.35 34.32
CA ILE A 146 -41.14 9.71 34.83
C ILE A 146 -40.18 10.56 33.96
N ARG A 147 -39.21 9.96 33.26
CA ARG A 147 -38.37 10.67 32.26
C ARG A 147 -38.97 10.69 30.85
N ARG A 148 -40.11 10.01 30.65
CA ARG A 148 -40.70 9.69 29.34
C ARG A 148 -41.38 10.84 28.61
N ARG A 149 -41.76 11.93 29.31
CA ARG A 149 -42.55 13.03 28.72
C ARG A 149 -41.74 14.27 28.34
N SER A 150 -40.70 14.63 29.08
CA SER A 150 -39.92 15.85 28.80
C SER A 150 -38.84 15.65 27.74
N ILE A 151 -38.14 14.50 27.77
CA ILE A 151 -36.99 14.21 26.90
C ILE A 151 -37.38 14.15 25.40
N PRO A 152 -38.50 13.53 24.99
CA PRO A 152 -38.91 13.56 23.58
C PRO A 152 -39.38 14.95 23.10
N SER A 153 -39.88 15.79 24.01
CA SER A 153 -40.23 17.17 23.70
C SER A 153 -38.98 18.02 23.52
N GLN A 154 -37.97 17.81 24.37
CA GLN A 154 -36.65 18.45 24.26
C GLN A 154 -35.97 18.05 22.94
N ALA A 155 -35.94 16.75 22.60
CA ALA A 155 -35.40 16.24 21.34
C ALA A 155 -36.05 16.89 20.11
N ARG A 156 -37.38 17.03 20.10
CA ARG A 156 -38.10 17.73 19.01
C ARG A 156 -37.82 19.23 18.96
N GLY A 157 -37.52 19.85 20.11
CA GLY A 157 -37.11 21.26 20.17
C GLY A 157 -35.76 21.53 19.52
N LEU A 158 -34.89 20.51 19.46
CA LEU A 158 -33.58 20.58 18.82
C LEU A 158 -33.65 20.33 17.30
N ALA A 159 -34.74 19.77 16.78
CA ALA A 159 -34.92 19.59 15.35
C ALA A 159 -35.18 20.92 14.64
N LEU A 160 -34.78 21.02 13.37
CA LEU A 160 -35.12 22.16 12.51
C LEU A 160 -36.61 22.18 12.18
N SER A 161 -37.20 21.01 11.93
CA SER A 161 -38.63 20.84 11.63
C SER A 161 -39.40 20.26 12.81
N LYS A 162 -40.53 20.90 13.15
CA LYS A 162 -41.48 20.40 14.15
C LYS A 162 -42.23 19.12 13.70
N ARG A 163 -42.24 18.81 12.40
CA ARG A 163 -42.93 17.65 11.81
C ARG A 163 -41.97 16.52 11.41
N ILE A 164 -40.78 16.46 11.99
CA ILE A 164 -39.83 15.39 11.74
C ILE A 164 -40.39 14.03 12.19
N ARG A 165 -40.17 12.99 11.38
CA ARG A 165 -40.51 11.62 11.77
C ARG A 165 -39.60 11.13 12.91
N ARG A 166 -40.12 10.27 13.78
CA ARG A 166 -39.39 9.78 14.96
C ARG A 166 -38.12 9.03 14.60
N ASP A 167 -38.18 8.18 13.58
CA ASP A 167 -37.06 7.41 13.05
C ASP A 167 -35.94 8.33 12.57
N ALA A 168 -36.25 9.31 11.73
CA ALA A 168 -35.28 10.30 11.23
C ALA A 168 -34.65 11.11 12.37
N LEU A 169 -35.45 11.52 13.37
CA LEU A 169 -34.93 12.21 14.55
C LEU A 169 -33.99 11.32 15.38
N HIS A 170 -34.35 10.05 15.58
CA HIS A 170 -33.51 9.09 16.31
C HIS A 170 -32.17 8.89 15.59
N THR A 171 -32.20 8.62 14.28
CA THR A 171 -31.00 8.45 13.46
C THR A 171 -30.10 9.67 13.53
N ALA A 172 -30.66 10.89 13.42
CA ALA A 172 -29.86 12.11 13.51
C ALA A 172 -29.23 12.32 14.89
N LEU A 173 -29.94 11.98 15.98
CA LEU A 173 -29.41 12.07 17.34
C LEU A 173 -28.30 11.05 17.61
N VAL A 174 -28.44 9.81 17.11
CA VAL A 174 -27.39 8.79 17.19
C VAL A 174 -26.14 9.22 16.42
N ALA A 175 -26.33 9.72 15.19
CA ALA A 175 -25.22 10.23 14.37
C ALA A 175 -24.53 11.44 15.02
N ALA A 176 -25.28 12.37 15.61
CA ALA A 176 -24.73 13.50 16.34
C ALA A 176 -23.98 13.06 17.61
N ALA A 177 -24.48 12.06 18.34
CA ALA A 177 -23.79 11.51 19.51
C ALA A 177 -22.45 10.88 19.13
N ALA A 178 -22.42 10.07 18.07
CA ALA A 178 -21.19 9.49 17.54
C ALA A 178 -20.19 10.57 17.07
N ALA A 179 -20.68 11.58 16.34
CA ALA A 179 -19.86 12.71 15.91
C ALA A 179 -19.29 13.50 17.09
N ARG A 180 -20.05 13.68 18.18
CA ARG A 180 -19.56 14.35 19.39
C ARG A 180 -18.42 13.56 20.04
N THR A 181 -18.57 12.24 20.18
CA THR A 181 -17.54 11.38 20.78
C THR A 181 -16.23 11.42 19.97
N GLU A 182 -16.33 11.33 18.65
CA GLU A 182 -15.16 11.38 17.78
C GLU A 182 -14.52 12.77 17.75
N TRP A 183 -15.33 13.84 17.73
CA TRP A 183 -14.83 15.21 17.88
C TRP A 183 -14.04 15.38 19.16
N THR A 184 -14.55 14.90 20.31
CA THR A 184 -13.84 15.00 21.58
C THR A 184 -12.51 14.23 21.60
N ALA A 185 -12.37 13.18 20.80
CA ALA A 185 -11.11 12.44 20.67
C ALA A 185 -10.09 13.16 19.77
N LEU A 186 -10.54 13.97 18.82
CA LEU A 186 -9.70 14.64 17.82
C LEU A 186 -9.44 16.12 18.11
N ALA A 187 -10.29 16.77 18.91
CA ALA A 187 -10.20 18.20 19.18
C ALA A 187 -8.99 18.52 20.06
N ALA A 188 -8.20 19.52 19.66
CA ALA A 188 -7.08 20.02 20.46
C ALA A 188 -7.56 20.82 21.67
N GLU A 189 -8.69 21.51 21.50
CA GLU A 189 -9.35 22.29 22.54
C GLU A 189 -10.75 21.74 22.80
N GLY A 190 -11.23 21.85 24.04
CA GLY A 190 -12.61 21.49 24.35
C GLY A 190 -13.61 22.32 23.52
N GLY A 191 -14.76 21.74 23.21
CA GLY A 191 -15.77 22.45 22.43
C GLY A 191 -16.76 21.49 21.78
N HIS A 192 -17.75 22.08 21.12
CA HIS A 192 -18.76 21.34 20.37
C HIS A 192 -18.40 21.31 18.88
N PRO A 193 -18.81 20.25 18.15
CA PRO A 193 -18.63 20.19 16.71
C PRO A 193 -19.15 21.44 16.00
N ALA A 194 -18.27 22.09 15.25
CA ALA A 194 -18.57 23.26 14.45
C ALA A 194 -18.06 23.07 13.02
N LEU A 195 -18.85 23.49 12.04
CA LEU A 195 -18.46 23.42 10.64
C LEU A 195 -17.50 24.55 10.28
N PRO A 196 -16.56 24.31 9.35
CA PRO A 196 -15.83 25.38 8.68
C PRO A 196 -16.82 26.36 8.02
N SER A 197 -16.46 27.65 7.97
CA SER A 197 -17.29 28.68 7.32
C SER A 197 -17.40 28.49 5.80
N ASP A 198 -16.44 27.79 5.20
CA ASP A 198 -16.40 27.48 3.77
C ASP A 198 -16.94 26.06 3.52
N ALA A 199 -18.15 25.99 2.95
CA ALA A 199 -18.81 24.72 2.65
C ALA A 199 -18.21 23.99 1.42
N ALA A 200 -17.73 24.74 0.42
CA ALA A 200 -17.15 24.17 -0.79
C ALA A 200 -15.83 23.45 -0.45
N PHE A 201 -15.05 24.04 0.45
CA PHE A 201 -13.84 23.42 1.00
C PHE A 201 -14.08 22.00 1.53
N LEU A 202 -15.17 21.78 2.29
CA LEU A 202 -15.42 20.47 2.89
C LEU A 202 -15.74 19.38 1.84
N GLU A 203 -16.36 19.77 0.74
CA GLU A 203 -16.64 18.88 -0.39
C GLU A 203 -15.36 18.57 -1.18
N ASP A 204 -14.53 19.58 -1.44
CA ASP A 204 -13.23 19.42 -2.09
C ASP A 204 -12.29 18.55 -1.27
N ALA A 205 -12.19 18.79 0.05
CA ALA A 205 -11.41 17.98 0.98
C ALA A 205 -11.93 16.53 1.03
N GLY A 206 -13.26 16.34 0.95
CA GLY A 206 -13.89 15.03 0.82
C GLY A 206 -13.36 14.27 -0.40
N ARG A 207 -13.49 14.88 -1.58
CA ARG A 207 -12.99 14.29 -2.84
C ARG A 207 -11.50 14.01 -2.81
N ALA A 208 -10.70 14.92 -2.26
CA ALA A 208 -9.25 14.78 -2.18
C ALA A 208 -8.85 13.59 -1.28
N THR A 209 -9.44 13.48 -0.10
CA THR A 209 -9.15 12.37 0.83
C THR A 209 -9.63 11.01 0.31
N GLU A 210 -10.77 10.98 -0.39
CA GLU A 210 -11.27 9.76 -1.03
C GLU A 210 -10.35 9.30 -2.17
N ALA A 211 -9.93 10.21 -3.06
CA ALA A 211 -9.01 9.91 -4.15
C ALA A 211 -7.66 9.40 -3.62
N ALA A 212 -7.06 10.11 -2.65
CA ALA A 212 -5.82 9.70 -2.02
C ALA A 212 -5.94 8.32 -1.36
N GLY A 213 -6.99 8.08 -0.57
CA GLY A 213 -7.22 6.78 0.06
C GLY A 213 -7.44 5.66 -0.96
N ALA A 214 -8.13 5.93 -2.07
CA ALA A 214 -8.31 4.95 -3.13
C ALA A 214 -6.97 4.52 -3.75
N GLY A 215 -6.14 5.49 -4.14
CA GLY A 215 -4.82 5.22 -4.70
C GLY A 215 -3.89 4.51 -3.70
N LEU A 216 -3.91 4.90 -2.42
CA LEU A 216 -3.09 4.27 -1.39
C LEU A 216 -3.51 2.82 -1.10
N ARG A 217 -4.82 2.52 -1.09
CA ARG A 217 -5.30 1.14 -0.96
C ARG A 217 -4.93 0.28 -2.16
N GLU A 218 -4.97 0.85 -3.36
CA GLU A 218 -4.54 0.15 -4.57
C GLU A 218 -3.05 -0.17 -4.54
N LEU A 219 -2.19 0.82 -4.28
CA LEU A 219 -0.75 0.60 -4.10
C LEU A 219 -0.44 -0.35 -2.94
N GLY A 220 -1.16 -0.22 -1.82
CA GLY A 220 -1.01 -1.09 -0.66
C GLY A 220 -1.33 -2.56 -0.98
N ARG A 221 -2.37 -2.81 -1.80
CA ARG A 221 -2.68 -4.15 -2.30
C ARG A 221 -1.56 -4.71 -3.18
N LEU A 222 -0.99 -3.88 -4.07
CA LEU A 222 0.09 -4.31 -4.96
C LEU A 222 1.38 -4.61 -4.19
N LEU A 223 1.73 -3.79 -3.20
CA LEU A 223 2.95 -3.90 -2.42
C LEU A 223 2.82 -4.81 -1.18
N ALA A 224 1.61 -5.36 -0.94
CA ALA A 224 1.24 -6.07 0.29
C ALA A 224 1.51 -5.25 1.57
N ASP A 225 1.33 -3.93 1.50
CA ASP A 225 1.58 -2.97 2.58
C ASP A 225 0.30 -2.20 2.93
N PRO A 226 -0.43 -2.61 3.98
CA PRO A 226 -1.66 -1.94 4.39
C PRO A 226 -1.40 -0.64 5.19
N SER A 227 -0.15 -0.29 5.48
CA SER A 227 0.19 0.82 6.39
C SER A 227 0.32 2.18 5.72
N LEU A 228 0.20 2.26 4.39
CA LEU A 228 0.48 3.49 3.63
C LEU A 228 -0.37 4.70 4.07
N GLU A 229 -1.62 4.49 4.49
CA GLU A 229 -2.51 5.57 4.96
C GLU A 229 -2.18 6.10 6.37
N THR A 230 -1.47 5.30 7.17
CA THR A 230 -1.11 5.64 8.56
C THR A 230 0.28 6.27 8.66
N LEU A 231 1.08 6.21 7.60
CA LEU A 231 2.34 6.92 7.50
C LEU A 231 2.14 8.43 7.64
N SER A 232 3.13 9.09 8.25
CA SER A 232 3.18 10.55 8.23
C SER A 232 3.24 11.04 6.79
N PHE A 233 2.76 12.25 6.53
CA PHE A 233 2.80 12.82 5.19
C PHE A 233 4.21 12.80 4.58
N ASP A 234 5.24 13.04 5.39
CA ASP A 234 6.63 13.10 4.92
C ASP A 234 7.20 11.71 4.66
N ASP A 235 6.91 10.73 5.52
CA ASP A 235 7.31 9.34 5.29
C ASP A 235 6.60 8.75 4.08
N LEU A 236 5.31 9.06 3.92
CA LEU A 236 4.54 8.66 2.74
C LEU A 236 5.10 9.30 1.47
N ALA A 237 5.40 10.59 1.48
CA ALA A 237 6.02 11.26 0.34
C ALA A 237 7.37 10.62 -0.02
N ALA A 238 8.22 10.33 0.98
CA ALA A 238 9.50 9.65 0.76
C ALA A 238 9.31 8.23 0.21
N ARG A 239 8.29 7.50 0.68
CA ARG A 239 7.96 6.16 0.18
C ARG A 239 7.51 6.18 -1.27
N LEU A 240 6.61 7.10 -1.63
CA LEU A 240 6.17 7.30 -3.02
C LEU A 240 7.33 7.81 -3.91
N GLU A 241 8.27 8.58 -3.34
CA GLU A 241 9.49 8.98 -4.04
C GLU A 241 10.37 7.79 -4.39
N GLY A 242 10.62 6.91 -3.42
CA GLY A 242 11.37 5.68 -3.64
C GLY A 242 10.74 4.77 -4.70
N LEU A 243 9.41 4.66 -4.72
CA LEU A 243 8.70 3.90 -5.75
C LEU A 243 8.87 4.50 -7.14
N ALA A 244 8.77 5.83 -7.30
CA ALA A 244 8.91 6.42 -8.64
C ALA A 244 10.37 6.38 -9.13
N ALA A 245 11.33 6.49 -8.23
CA ALA A 245 12.75 6.33 -8.58
C ALA A 245 13.08 4.92 -9.10
N ASP A 246 12.25 3.92 -8.77
CA ASP A 246 12.39 2.51 -9.17
C ASP A 246 11.37 2.08 -10.25
N GLU A 247 10.84 3.02 -11.04
CA GLU A 247 9.86 2.72 -12.09
C GLU A 247 10.41 1.75 -13.16
N GLY A 248 11.74 1.72 -13.34
CA GLY A 248 12.40 0.74 -14.19
C GLY A 248 12.21 -0.71 -13.71
N THR A 249 12.06 -0.94 -12.40
CA THR A 249 11.73 -2.28 -11.87
C THR A 249 10.26 -2.61 -12.08
N LEU A 250 9.35 -1.65 -11.87
CA LEU A 250 7.92 -1.82 -12.12
C LEU A 250 7.62 -2.41 -13.50
N TYR A 251 8.18 -1.84 -14.56
CA TYR A 251 7.96 -2.33 -15.93
C TYR A 251 8.68 -3.64 -16.25
N ARG A 252 9.65 -4.08 -15.43
CA ARG A 252 10.31 -5.39 -15.58
C ARG A 252 9.53 -6.54 -14.92
N LEU A 253 8.68 -6.27 -13.92
CA LEU A 253 7.98 -7.31 -13.15
C LEU A 253 7.14 -8.27 -14.03
N PRO A 254 6.32 -7.80 -14.99
CA PRO A 254 5.50 -8.70 -15.83
C PRO A 254 6.35 -9.70 -16.62
N THR A 255 7.47 -9.23 -17.18
CA THR A 255 8.41 -10.07 -17.93
C THR A 255 9.13 -11.04 -17.01
N LEU A 256 9.61 -10.59 -15.86
CA LEU A 256 10.24 -11.45 -14.85
C LEU A 256 9.30 -12.57 -14.41
N ARG A 257 8.02 -12.27 -14.16
CA ARG A 257 7.02 -13.26 -13.79
C ARG A 257 6.78 -14.28 -14.90
N THR A 258 6.58 -13.80 -16.14
CA THR A 258 6.38 -14.67 -17.31
C THR A 258 7.56 -15.64 -17.48
N LEU A 259 8.79 -15.15 -17.35
CA LEU A 259 10.00 -15.98 -17.45
C LEU A 259 10.09 -16.99 -16.31
N ARG A 260 9.83 -16.57 -15.05
CA ARG A 260 9.81 -17.48 -13.89
C ARG A 260 8.78 -18.60 -14.06
N ASP A 261 7.59 -18.27 -14.56
CA ASP A 261 6.51 -19.23 -14.76
C ASP A 261 6.91 -20.27 -15.83
N ARG A 262 7.45 -19.84 -16.98
CA ARG A 262 7.97 -20.76 -18.02
C ARG A 262 9.13 -21.63 -17.52
N LEU A 263 10.08 -21.05 -16.80
CA LEU A 263 11.21 -21.80 -16.23
C LEU A 263 10.72 -22.84 -15.20
N SER A 264 9.67 -22.51 -14.44
CA SER A 264 9.03 -23.46 -13.52
C SER A 264 8.29 -24.57 -14.26
N GLU A 265 7.63 -24.27 -15.39
CA GLU A 265 7.03 -25.27 -16.28
C GLU A 265 8.09 -26.24 -16.86
N HIS A 266 9.34 -25.80 -17.00
CA HIS A 266 10.49 -26.63 -17.36
C HIS A 266 11.11 -27.40 -16.19
N GLY A 267 10.51 -27.37 -14.99
CA GLY A 267 11.00 -28.08 -13.82
C GLY A 267 12.23 -27.43 -13.16
N LEU A 268 12.56 -26.18 -13.48
CA LEU A 268 13.75 -25.49 -12.98
C LEU A 268 13.55 -24.81 -11.62
N THR A 269 12.46 -25.08 -10.90
CA THR A 269 12.12 -24.37 -9.67
C THR A 269 13.21 -24.47 -8.60
N ASP A 270 13.82 -25.65 -8.42
CA ASP A 270 14.90 -25.85 -7.45
C ASP A 270 16.18 -25.09 -7.86
N LEU A 271 16.53 -25.12 -9.15
CA LEU A 271 17.66 -24.36 -9.69
C LEU A 271 17.43 -22.84 -9.53
N LEU A 272 16.22 -22.34 -9.78
CA LEU A 272 15.88 -20.94 -9.57
C LEU A 272 16.03 -20.53 -8.10
N ALA A 273 15.62 -21.39 -7.17
CA ALA A 273 15.78 -21.14 -5.73
C ALA A 273 17.26 -21.09 -5.32
N GLU A 274 18.08 -22.01 -5.84
CA GLU A 274 19.53 -22.02 -5.61
C GLU A 274 20.20 -20.75 -6.15
N LEU A 275 19.90 -20.38 -7.41
CA LEU A 275 20.45 -19.18 -8.05
C LEU A 275 20.03 -17.90 -7.34
N THR A 276 18.78 -17.83 -6.86
CA THR A 276 18.29 -16.71 -6.04
C THR A 276 19.04 -16.62 -4.72
N ALA A 277 19.24 -17.75 -4.03
CA ALA A 277 19.96 -17.79 -2.75
C ALA A 277 21.41 -17.31 -2.89
N ARG A 278 22.07 -17.64 -4.02
CA ARG A 278 23.43 -17.19 -4.34
C ARG A 278 23.50 -15.79 -4.95
N ARG A 279 22.36 -15.21 -5.33
CA ARG A 279 22.25 -13.96 -6.11
C ARG A 279 23.07 -14.00 -7.40
N ALA A 280 22.92 -15.10 -8.13
CA ALA A 280 23.73 -15.38 -9.31
C ALA A 280 23.56 -14.34 -10.42
N ASP A 281 24.65 -14.04 -11.13
CA ASP A 281 24.57 -13.27 -12.37
C ASP A 281 24.17 -14.14 -13.58
N ALA A 282 24.04 -13.54 -14.76
CA ALA A 282 23.62 -14.26 -15.97
C ALA A 282 24.61 -15.34 -16.41
N ALA A 283 25.92 -15.12 -16.25
CA ALA A 283 26.94 -16.08 -16.63
C ALA A 283 26.95 -17.28 -15.67
N GLU A 284 26.80 -17.02 -14.37
CA GLU A 284 26.66 -18.05 -13.34
C GLU A 284 25.37 -18.87 -13.51
N ALA A 285 24.25 -18.22 -13.87
CA ALA A 285 22.99 -18.89 -14.13
C ALA A 285 23.08 -19.84 -15.34
N GLU A 286 23.71 -19.39 -16.44
CA GLU A 286 23.93 -20.24 -17.61
C GLU A 286 24.85 -21.42 -17.31
N ALA A 287 25.93 -21.19 -16.55
CA ALA A 287 26.85 -22.25 -16.15
C ALA A 287 26.16 -23.30 -15.28
N ALA A 288 25.35 -22.86 -14.32
CA ALA A 288 24.58 -23.75 -13.44
C ALA A 288 23.54 -24.58 -14.22
N TYR A 289 22.85 -23.98 -15.19
CA TYR A 289 21.94 -24.71 -16.09
C TYR A 289 22.66 -25.77 -16.93
N GLY A 290 23.86 -25.45 -17.43
CA GLY A 290 24.68 -26.41 -18.16
C GLY A 290 25.11 -27.59 -17.29
N ALA A 291 25.45 -27.35 -16.03
CA ALA A 291 25.80 -28.38 -15.06
C ALA A 291 24.59 -29.27 -14.70
N ASP A 292 23.43 -28.66 -14.41
CA ASP A 292 22.17 -29.37 -14.11
C ASP A 292 21.77 -30.33 -15.25
N ARG A 293 21.81 -29.85 -16.51
CA ARG A 293 21.54 -30.69 -17.69
C ARG A 293 22.56 -31.82 -17.87
N ALA A 294 23.81 -31.60 -17.50
CA ALA A 294 24.85 -32.62 -17.59
C ALA A 294 24.63 -33.71 -16.53
N GLU A 295 24.28 -33.34 -15.30
CA GLU A 295 23.94 -34.28 -14.23
C GLU A 295 22.69 -35.10 -14.58
N GLU A 296 21.66 -34.47 -15.13
CA GLU A 296 20.45 -35.15 -15.60
C GLU A 296 20.76 -36.14 -16.73
N ALA A 297 21.64 -35.77 -17.67
CA ALA A 297 22.08 -36.67 -18.74
C ALA A 297 22.89 -37.87 -18.20
N VAL A 298 23.76 -37.66 -17.19
CA VAL A 298 24.50 -38.75 -16.54
C VAL A 298 23.55 -39.68 -15.79
N ALA A 299 22.58 -39.13 -15.05
CA ALA A 299 21.56 -39.92 -14.36
C ALA A 299 20.68 -40.72 -15.35
N ALA A 300 20.35 -40.15 -16.51
CA ALA A 300 19.59 -40.83 -17.56
C ALA A 300 20.39 -42.00 -18.18
N VAL A 301 21.70 -41.86 -18.37
CA VAL A 301 22.58 -42.94 -18.85
C VAL A 301 22.72 -44.05 -17.81
N GLU A 302 22.82 -43.71 -16.53
CA GLU A 302 22.95 -44.68 -15.43
C GLU A 302 21.65 -45.47 -15.18
N THR A 303 20.49 -44.84 -15.43
CA THR A 303 19.17 -45.46 -15.28
C THR A 303 18.65 -46.15 -16.54
N ALA A 304 19.35 -46.02 -17.68
CA ALA A 304 18.99 -46.70 -18.90
C ALA A 304 19.05 -48.23 -18.73
N PRO A 305 17.99 -48.98 -19.09
CA PRO A 305 17.99 -50.42 -18.95
C PRO A 305 19.11 -51.02 -19.83
N VAL A 306 20.00 -51.80 -19.20
CA VAL A 306 21.00 -52.61 -19.90
C VAL A 306 20.25 -53.46 -20.93
N PRO A 307 20.53 -53.35 -22.24
CA PRO A 307 19.87 -54.19 -23.22
C PRO A 307 20.24 -55.64 -22.88
N GLU A 308 19.23 -56.44 -22.58
CA GLU A 308 19.37 -57.87 -22.36
C GLU A 308 19.93 -58.48 -23.65
N ALA A 309 21.24 -58.74 -23.63
CA ALA A 309 21.96 -59.34 -24.74
C ALA A 309 21.39 -60.75 -24.97
N THR A 310 20.46 -60.86 -25.90
CA THR A 310 20.05 -62.15 -26.45
C THR A 310 21.25 -62.70 -27.22
N ALA A 311 21.94 -63.64 -26.57
CA ALA A 311 23.04 -64.39 -27.14
C ALA A 311 22.56 -65.16 -28.37
N ALA A 312 22.81 -64.61 -29.56
CA ALA A 312 22.85 -65.38 -30.79
C ALA A 312 24.15 -66.21 -30.78
N PRO A 313 24.10 -67.52 -31.06
CA PRO A 313 25.28 -68.37 -30.99
C PRO A 313 26.24 -68.04 -32.14
N MET A 314 27.52 -67.97 -31.77
CA MET A 314 28.65 -67.82 -32.67
C MET A 314 28.68 -68.95 -33.71
N ALA A 315 28.75 -68.57 -34.99
CA ALA A 315 29.22 -69.45 -36.07
C ALA A 315 30.61 -68.95 -36.50
N GLU A 316 31.56 -69.89 -36.54
CA GLU A 316 32.96 -69.68 -36.91
C GLU A 316 33.13 -69.15 -38.35
N PRO A 317 34.26 -68.46 -38.64
CA PRO A 317 34.51 -67.82 -39.93
C PRO A 317 35.31 -68.70 -40.90
N GLU A 318 35.01 -68.60 -42.19
CA GLU A 318 35.94 -68.95 -43.28
C GLU A 318 36.12 -67.75 -44.24
N PRO A 319 37.28 -67.61 -44.91
CA PRO A 319 37.81 -66.31 -45.36
C PRO A 319 37.66 -66.06 -46.89
N GLU A 320 38.18 -64.90 -47.33
CA GLU A 320 38.30 -64.33 -48.70
C GLU A 320 37.27 -63.19 -48.97
N VAL A 321 37.60 -61.97 -49.43
CA VAL A 321 38.80 -61.39 -50.06
C VAL A 321 38.79 -59.85 -49.90
N ALA A 322 39.99 -59.27 -49.74
CA ALA A 322 40.47 -58.00 -50.29
C ALA A 322 39.70 -56.67 -50.03
N ALA A 323 40.34 -55.74 -49.30
CA ALA A 323 41.17 -54.66 -49.90
C ALA A 323 41.15 -53.37 -49.04
N ALA A 324 42.36 -52.87 -48.73
CA ALA A 324 42.82 -51.47 -48.64
C ALA A 324 42.05 -50.47 -47.73
N ALA A 325 42.64 -49.59 -46.94
CA ALA A 325 44.02 -49.19 -46.59
C ALA A 325 43.87 -48.34 -45.31
N GLU A 326 44.73 -48.51 -44.28
CA GLU A 326 45.78 -47.53 -43.88
C GLU A 326 45.45 -46.05 -44.14
N ALA A 327 45.61 -45.09 -43.21
CA ALA A 327 46.59 -45.01 -42.14
C ALA A 327 46.15 -44.04 -41.03
N ALA A 328 46.64 -44.30 -39.82
CA ALA A 328 46.78 -43.35 -38.73
C ALA A 328 48.02 -42.45 -38.96
N ALA A 329 48.01 -41.22 -38.47
CA ALA A 329 49.21 -40.59 -37.90
C ALA A 329 48.85 -39.34 -37.08
N MET A 330 49.28 -39.36 -35.82
CA MET A 330 49.50 -38.19 -34.98
C MET A 330 50.85 -37.52 -35.31
N ALA A 331 50.92 -36.24 -34.92
CA ALA A 331 52.10 -35.50 -34.45
C ALA A 331 52.79 -34.50 -35.40
N ASP A 332 52.86 -33.26 -34.89
CA ASP A 332 54.09 -32.50 -34.61
C ASP A 332 54.39 -31.21 -35.40
N LEU A 333 54.49 -30.13 -34.61
CA LEU A 333 55.30 -28.90 -34.67
C LEU A 333 55.69 -28.24 -36.02
N GLY A 334 55.46 -26.91 -36.07
CA GLY A 334 56.22 -26.02 -36.93
C GLY A 334 55.67 -24.59 -36.96
N GLU A 335 56.26 -23.68 -36.17
CA GLU A 335 56.23 -22.23 -36.42
C GLU A 335 56.79 -21.92 -37.82
N PRO A 336 56.39 -20.80 -38.45
CA PRO A 336 57.31 -19.65 -38.43
C PRO A 336 56.64 -18.26 -38.36
N GLU A 337 57.32 -17.33 -37.69
CA GLU A 337 57.31 -15.87 -37.93
C GLU A 337 58.49 -15.48 -38.87
N PRO A 338 58.68 -14.21 -39.33
CA PRO A 338 57.78 -13.09 -39.62
C PRO A 338 58.13 -12.33 -40.95
N GLU A 339 57.46 -11.19 -41.19
CA GLU A 339 57.72 -10.03 -42.10
C GLU A 339 56.52 -9.74 -43.03
N ALA A 340 56.01 -8.53 -43.28
CA ALA A 340 56.19 -7.18 -42.73
C ALA A 340 55.05 -6.26 -43.28
N ALA A 341 54.63 -5.31 -42.45
CA ALA A 341 54.13 -3.95 -42.72
C ALA A 341 53.23 -3.62 -43.94
N VAL A 342 52.02 -3.10 -43.67
CA VAL A 342 51.59 -1.78 -44.16
C VAL A 342 50.71 -1.09 -43.10
N ALA A 343 51.04 0.17 -42.81
CA ALA A 343 50.32 1.08 -41.94
C ALA A 343 49.23 1.87 -42.70
N ALA A 344 48.13 2.20 -42.03
CA ALA A 344 47.29 3.39 -42.25
C ALA A 344 46.28 3.46 -41.08
N GLU A 345 46.53 4.26 -40.05
CA GLU A 345 46.23 5.70 -39.94
C GLU A 345 44.81 5.96 -39.44
N ALA A 346 44.74 6.59 -38.27
CA ALA A 346 43.55 7.07 -37.58
C ALA A 346 43.07 8.40 -38.18
N ALA A 347 41.75 8.62 -38.23
CA ALA A 347 41.17 9.96 -38.08
C ALA A 347 39.63 9.89 -37.86
N PRO A 348 39.05 10.94 -37.21
CA PRO A 348 37.77 10.90 -36.51
C PRO A 348 36.64 11.58 -37.29
N MET A 349 35.38 11.37 -36.87
CA MET A 349 34.25 12.22 -37.26
C MET A 349 33.21 12.21 -36.13
N ALA A 350 32.46 13.25 -35.84
CA ALA A 350 32.53 14.71 -35.98
C ALA A 350 31.18 15.16 -35.39
N GLU A 351 31.19 16.19 -34.54
CA GLU A 351 29.98 16.93 -34.16
C GLU A 351 29.29 17.50 -35.40
N PRO A 352 27.96 17.65 -35.34
CA PRO A 352 27.36 18.81 -35.98
C PRO A 352 26.39 19.57 -35.06
N GLU A 353 26.82 20.77 -34.66
CA GLU A 353 25.99 21.99 -34.68
C GLU A 353 26.58 22.91 -35.79
N PRO A 354 25.93 23.98 -36.27
CA PRO A 354 24.55 24.46 -36.12
C PRO A 354 23.91 24.85 -37.49
N GLU A 355 22.61 25.19 -37.52
CA GLU A 355 22.13 26.48 -38.06
C GLU A 355 20.60 26.64 -37.92
N ALA A 356 20.22 27.85 -37.51
CA ALA A 356 18.87 28.31 -37.25
C ALA A 356 18.14 28.74 -38.54
N ALA A 357 16.84 28.49 -38.60
CA ALA A 357 15.90 29.31 -39.36
C ALA A 357 14.54 29.36 -38.65
N VAL A 358 14.02 30.58 -38.61
CA VAL A 358 12.89 31.08 -37.82
C VAL A 358 11.57 30.83 -38.54
N ALA A 359 10.52 30.40 -37.83
CA ALA A 359 9.15 30.87 -38.04
C ALA A 359 8.25 30.40 -36.89
N ALA A 360 7.60 31.36 -36.25
CA ALA A 360 6.54 31.16 -35.29
C ALA A 360 5.25 30.68 -35.97
N GLU A 361 4.51 29.78 -35.32
CA GLU A 361 3.05 29.82 -35.38
C GLU A 361 2.46 29.19 -34.11
N ALA A 362 1.73 30.03 -33.38
CA ALA A 362 0.91 29.64 -32.25
C ALA A 362 -0.38 29.01 -32.76
N ALA A 363 -0.73 27.82 -32.27
CA ALA A 363 -2.06 27.25 -32.43
C ALA A 363 -2.64 26.97 -31.04
N ALA A 364 -3.44 27.93 -30.58
CA ALA A 364 -4.42 27.74 -29.52
C ALA A 364 -5.50 26.78 -30.04
N MET A 365 -5.78 25.69 -29.33
CA MET A 365 -6.99 24.90 -29.55
C MET A 365 -8.05 25.32 -28.55
N ALA A 366 -9.13 25.82 -29.13
CA ALA A 366 -10.33 26.32 -28.50
C ALA A 366 -11.21 25.19 -27.92
N GLU A 367 -11.86 25.50 -26.81
CA GLU A 367 -13.03 24.80 -26.30
C GLU A 367 -14.20 24.89 -27.30
N PRO A 368 -15.00 23.82 -27.46
CA PRO A 368 -16.34 23.95 -28.01
C PRO A 368 -17.41 23.92 -26.91
N GLU A 369 -18.09 25.06 -26.75
CA GLU A 369 -19.45 25.15 -26.18
C GLU A 369 -20.47 24.42 -27.08
N PRO A 370 -21.57 23.90 -26.52
CA PRO A 370 -22.80 23.72 -27.28
C PRO A 370 -23.93 24.66 -26.83
N GLU A 371 -24.32 25.57 -27.74
CA GLU A 371 -25.55 26.35 -27.69
C GLU A 371 -26.80 25.49 -28.02
N VAL A 372 -27.74 25.52 -27.07
CA VAL A 372 -29.20 25.65 -27.16
C VAL A 372 -29.91 25.48 -28.52
N ALA A 373 -30.87 24.55 -28.56
CA ALA A 373 -32.03 24.62 -29.46
C ALA A 373 -33.32 24.48 -28.64
N ALA A 374 -34.22 25.47 -28.76
CA ALA A 374 -35.46 25.59 -28.02
C ALA A 374 -36.69 25.54 -28.95
N VAL A 375 -37.66 24.68 -28.55
CA VAL A 375 -39.15 24.70 -28.69
C VAL A 375 -39.82 24.86 -30.08
N PRO A 376 -41.02 24.26 -30.30
CA PRO A 376 -42.24 24.87 -29.77
C PRO A 376 -43.32 23.91 -29.21
N GLU A 377 -44.09 24.49 -28.32
CA GLU A 377 -45.33 24.07 -27.65
C GLU A 377 -46.55 24.28 -28.56
N ALA A 378 -47.57 23.39 -28.49
CA ALA A 378 -49.00 23.73 -28.52
C ALA A 378 -49.92 22.49 -28.39
N ALA A 379 -50.71 22.47 -27.30
CA ALA A 379 -52.16 22.18 -27.14
C ALA A 379 -52.81 20.92 -27.79
N ALA A 380 -53.90 20.32 -27.31
CA ALA A 380 -54.67 20.23 -26.06
C ALA A 380 -55.89 19.31 -26.37
N SER A 381 -56.34 18.46 -25.45
CA SER A 381 -57.73 17.96 -25.20
C SER A 381 -57.62 16.74 -24.28
N ASP A 382 -57.87 16.86 -22.98
CA ASP A 382 -59.18 16.90 -22.30
C ASP A 382 -59.99 15.62 -22.52
N LEU A 383 -60.21 14.85 -21.44
CA LEU A 383 -61.43 14.11 -21.11
C LEU A 383 -61.31 13.48 -19.70
N GLY A 384 -61.87 14.17 -18.71
CA GLY A 384 -62.85 13.63 -17.76
C GLY A 384 -62.43 12.58 -16.71
N GLU A 385 -62.45 13.02 -15.44
CA GLU A 385 -62.68 12.15 -14.26
C GLU A 385 -64.04 11.43 -14.36
N PRO A 386 -64.21 10.25 -13.73
CA PRO A 386 -64.73 10.26 -12.36
C PRO A 386 -64.21 9.12 -11.43
N GLU A 387 -64.00 9.44 -10.14
CA GLU A 387 -64.21 8.51 -9.00
C GLU A 387 -65.74 8.30 -8.77
N PRO A 388 -66.28 7.35 -7.95
CA PRO A 388 -65.67 6.61 -6.83
C PRO A 388 -66.18 5.14 -6.57
N GLU A 389 -65.65 4.57 -5.47
CA GLU A 389 -66.19 3.51 -4.57
C GLU A 389 -65.82 2.01 -4.75
N ALA A 390 -64.97 1.56 -3.81
CA ALA A 390 -65.03 0.36 -2.95
C ALA A 390 -65.30 -1.06 -3.52
N ALA A 391 -64.33 -1.99 -3.30
CA ALA A 391 -64.54 -3.34 -2.71
C ALA A 391 -63.22 -4.16 -2.54
N VAL A 392 -62.85 -4.40 -1.27
CA VAL A 392 -62.54 -5.68 -0.57
C VAL A 392 -61.89 -6.89 -1.30
N ALA A 393 -60.81 -7.39 -0.65
CA ALA A 393 -60.30 -8.77 -0.44
C ALA A 393 -59.43 -9.51 -1.49
N ALA A 394 -58.24 -9.93 -1.02
CA ALA A 394 -57.66 -11.31 -1.06
C ALA A 394 -56.21 -11.22 -0.52
N GLU A 395 -55.86 -11.75 0.65
CA GLU A 395 -55.55 -13.16 1.01
C GLU A 395 -54.02 -13.36 1.18
N ALA A 396 -53.57 -13.63 2.41
CA ALA A 396 -52.43 -14.50 2.73
C ALA A 396 -52.41 -14.75 4.26
N ALA A 397 -52.72 -15.98 4.64
CA ALA A 397 -52.67 -16.47 6.03
C ALA A 397 -51.24 -16.83 6.46
N PRO A 398 -50.87 -16.71 7.76
CA PRO A 398 -49.57 -17.13 8.28
C PRO A 398 -49.60 -18.56 8.88
N MET A 399 -48.48 -19.28 8.72
CA MET A 399 -48.20 -20.52 9.46
C MET A 399 -47.61 -20.22 10.84
N ALA A 400 -48.08 -21.01 11.81
CA ALA A 400 -47.73 -20.98 13.21
C ALA A 400 -46.54 -21.88 13.55
N GLU A 401 -45.75 -21.50 14.55
CA GLU A 401 -44.95 -22.40 15.38
C GLU A 401 -45.07 -22.00 16.87
N PRO A 402 -44.95 -22.97 17.82
CA PRO A 402 -45.66 -22.93 19.09
C PRO A 402 -44.85 -22.46 20.31
N GLU A 403 -45.60 -22.02 21.32
CA GLU A 403 -45.20 -21.64 22.69
C GLU A 403 -44.60 -22.82 23.49
N PRO A 404 -43.84 -22.52 24.57
CA PRO A 404 -44.03 -23.28 25.80
C PRO A 404 -44.50 -22.42 26.98
N GLU A 405 -45.46 -23.00 27.69
CA GLU A 405 -46.11 -22.58 28.92
C GLU A 405 -45.12 -22.24 30.06
N VAL A 406 -45.38 -21.16 30.79
CA VAL A 406 -44.81 -20.93 32.13
C VAL A 406 -45.94 -20.65 33.12
N VAL A 407 -45.88 -21.43 34.19
CA VAL A 407 -46.90 -21.59 35.23
C VAL A 407 -46.93 -20.39 36.18
N ALA A 408 -48.18 -20.05 36.54
CA ALA A 408 -48.73 -19.18 37.57
C ALA A 408 -47.84 -18.54 38.66
N ALA A 409 -48.21 -17.28 38.96
CA ALA A 409 -47.85 -16.43 40.09
C ALA A 409 -48.20 -17.03 41.48
N PRO A 410 -47.86 -16.33 42.59
CA PRO A 410 -48.78 -15.30 43.06
C PRO A 410 -48.14 -14.03 43.64
N GLU A 411 -49.00 -13.02 43.62
CA GLU A 411 -48.93 -11.66 44.14
C GLU A 411 -49.11 -11.58 45.68
N ALA A 412 -48.69 -10.42 46.22
CA ALA A 412 -49.17 -9.71 47.41
C ALA A 412 -48.24 -9.67 48.65
N ALA A 413 -47.71 -8.48 48.94
CA ALA A 413 -48.05 -7.69 50.14
C ALA A 413 -47.07 -6.51 50.35
N GLU A 414 -47.57 -5.28 50.26
CA GLU A 414 -47.00 -4.13 51.00
C GLU A 414 -47.33 -4.30 52.50
N PRO A 415 -46.62 -3.61 53.43
CA PRO A 415 -47.10 -2.27 53.81
C PRO A 415 -46.02 -1.23 54.16
N GLU A 416 -46.39 0.01 53.83
CA GLU A 416 -46.21 1.32 54.49
C GLU A 416 -45.18 1.54 55.64
N ALA A 417 -44.35 2.58 55.41
CA ALA A 417 -44.13 3.79 56.21
C ALA A 417 -43.56 3.78 57.65
N SER A 418 -42.37 4.38 57.80
CA SER A 418 -42.01 5.43 58.80
C SER A 418 -40.62 5.97 58.44
N ALA A 419 -40.47 7.16 57.84
CA ALA A 419 -40.48 8.48 58.48
C ALA A 419 -39.25 8.77 59.36
N LEU A 420 -38.40 9.68 58.85
CA LEU A 420 -37.56 10.67 59.54
C LEU A 420 -36.53 10.17 60.55
N THR A 421 -35.27 10.59 60.38
CA THR A 421 -34.51 11.42 61.34
C THR A 421 -33.10 11.65 60.79
N GLU A 422 -32.85 12.87 60.29
CA GLU A 422 -31.54 13.54 60.38
C GLU A 422 -31.31 13.89 61.87
N PRO A 423 -30.08 13.86 62.42
CA PRO A 423 -29.29 15.08 62.29
C PRO A 423 -27.75 14.91 62.35
N ALA A 424 -27.10 16.01 61.95
CA ALA A 424 -25.92 16.63 62.57
C ALA A 424 -24.51 16.04 62.33
N GLU A 425 -23.73 16.84 61.61
CA GLU A 425 -22.29 17.05 61.82
C GLU A 425 -21.98 17.41 63.29
N PRO A 426 -20.75 17.13 63.77
CA PRO A 426 -19.86 18.27 63.94
C PRO A 426 -18.37 18.00 63.60
N GLU A 427 -17.65 19.12 63.60
CA GLU A 427 -16.30 19.42 63.13
C GLU A 427 -15.12 18.65 63.78
N ALA A 428 -14.04 18.60 62.97
CA ALA A 428 -12.61 18.79 63.30
C ALA A 428 -11.88 17.87 64.31
N SER A 429 -10.80 17.20 63.83
CA SER A 429 -9.40 17.63 64.05
C SER A 429 -8.39 16.46 64.08
N ALA A 430 -7.20 16.74 63.56
CA ALA A 430 -5.87 16.17 63.87
C ALA A 430 -5.41 14.83 63.23
N LEU A 431 -4.46 14.98 62.29
CA LEU A 431 -3.14 14.34 62.23
C LEU A 431 -2.91 13.05 63.04
N THR A 432 -2.70 11.91 62.37
CA THR A 432 -1.62 10.96 62.72
C THR A 432 -1.39 9.95 61.58
N GLU A 433 -0.17 9.93 61.06
CA GLU A 433 0.46 8.76 60.41
C GLU A 433 0.71 7.69 61.49
N PRO A 434 0.53 6.40 61.21
CA PRO A 434 1.74 5.58 61.04
C PRO A 434 1.62 4.40 60.05
N GLU A 435 2.73 4.18 59.34
CA GLU A 435 3.52 2.94 59.29
C GLU A 435 2.82 1.59 59.03
N ALA A 436 3.15 1.05 57.85
CA ALA A 436 3.45 -0.34 57.50
C ALA A 436 2.64 -1.50 58.14
N ALA A 437 1.90 -2.21 57.29
CA ALA A 437 1.71 -3.64 57.41
C ALA A 437 1.52 -4.26 56.01
N GLU A 438 2.37 -5.22 55.67
CA GLU A 438 2.18 -6.16 54.56
C GLU A 438 0.84 -6.89 54.70
N PRO A 439 0.26 -7.37 53.59
CA PRO A 439 0.21 -8.83 53.49
C PRO A 439 0.56 -9.39 52.11
N GLU A 440 1.03 -10.63 52.22
CA GLU A 440 1.42 -11.56 51.18
C GLU A 440 0.30 -11.89 50.17
N SER A 441 0.79 -12.21 48.98
CA SER A 441 0.18 -12.67 47.73
C SER A 441 -1.08 -13.56 47.80
N GLU A 442 -2.04 -13.24 46.93
CA GLU A 442 -2.81 -14.25 46.20
C GLU A 442 -2.93 -13.83 44.72
N SER A 443 -2.64 -14.79 43.84
CA SER A 443 -2.29 -14.64 42.43
C SER A 443 -3.54 -14.58 41.53
N THR A 444 -3.62 -13.59 40.64
CA THR A 444 -4.31 -13.72 39.33
C THR A 444 -3.80 -12.65 38.36
N GLU A 445 -3.42 -13.07 37.15
CA GLU A 445 -2.68 -12.33 36.10
C GLU A 445 -3.05 -10.86 35.85
N PRO A 446 -2.04 -9.97 35.73
CA PRO A 446 -2.04 -8.97 34.67
C PRO A 446 -0.64 -8.68 34.07
N GLU A 447 0.12 -9.70 33.65
CA GLU A 447 1.53 -9.53 33.23
C GLU A 447 1.71 -8.81 31.86
N ALA A 448 0.63 -8.57 31.11
CA ALA A 448 0.71 -7.98 29.76
C ALA A 448 0.59 -6.44 29.73
N VAL A 449 0.09 -5.79 30.79
CA VAL A 449 -0.12 -4.33 30.83
C VAL A 449 0.99 -3.57 31.55
N GLU A 450 1.56 -4.14 32.62
CA GLU A 450 2.69 -3.49 33.33
C GLU A 450 3.98 -3.49 32.50
N ALA A 451 4.22 -4.51 31.68
CA ALA A 451 5.40 -4.56 30.81
C ALA A 451 5.41 -3.42 29.77
N ALA A 452 4.23 -2.98 29.30
CA ALA A 452 4.13 -1.87 28.34
C ALA A 452 4.38 -0.51 29.01
N GLU A 453 3.84 -0.28 30.21
CA GLU A 453 4.02 0.98 30.95
C GLU A 453 5.47 1.15 31.44
N VAL A 454 6.14 0.07 31.86
CA VAL A 454 7.54 0.12 32.29
C VAL A 454 8.48 0.43 31.12
N VAL A 455 8.19 -0.08 29.91
CA VAL A 455 8.95 0.22 28.69
C VAL A 455 8.74 1.67 28.25
N GLU A 456 7.53 2.20 28.36
CA GLU A 456 7.22 3.59 28.01
C GLU A 456 7.86 4.58 29.00
N ALA A 457 7.83 4.27 30.30
CA ALA A 457 8.50 5.06 31.34
C ALA A 457 10.03 5.07 31.17
N ALA A 458 10.62 3.93 30.80
CA ALA A 458 12.05 3.83 30.47
C ALA A 458 12.42 4.64 29.22
N ALA A 459 11.60 4.58 28.16
CA ALA A 459 11.80 5.37 26.95
C ALA A 459 11.68 6.89 27.19
N LYS A 460 10.74 7.31 28.06
CA LYS A 460 10.57 8.71 28.47
C LYS A 460 11.75 9.21 29.32
N ALA A 461 12.25 8.40 30.25
CA ALA A 461 13.43 8.72 31.04
C ALA A 461 14.72 8.79 30.19
N GLN A 462 14.84 7.97 29.15
CA GLN A 462 15.94 8.02 28.18
C GLN A 462 15.90 9.29 27.33
N ARG A 463 14.72 9.73 26.88
CA ARG A 463 14.54 11.01 26.15
C ARG A 463 14.94 12.23 26.98
N LEU A 464 14.73 12.19 28.30
CA LEU A 464 15.12 13.28 29.21
C LEU A 464 16.64 13.35 29.47
N ARG A 465 17.39 12.27 29.21
CA ARG A 465 18.85 12.21 29.33
C ARG A 465 19.59 12.60 28.05
N ARG A 466 18.86 12.87 26.96
CA ARG A 466 19.48 13.19 25.66
C ARG A 466 20.15 14.57 25.71
N PRO A 467 21.42 14.70 25.26
CA PRO A 467 22.02 16.02 25.07
C PRO A 467 21.20 16.85 24.07
N ARG A 468 21.13 18.16 24.27
CA ARG A 468 20.45 19.07 23.33
C ARG A 468 21.18 19.06 21.99
N LYS A 469 20.43 19.09 20.88
CA LYS A 469 20.98 19.14 19.52
C LYS A 469 21.92 20.36 19.40
N PRO A 470 23.19 20.17 19.00
CA PRO A 470 24.10 21.30 18.80
C PRO A 470 23.63 22.17 17.63
N SER A 471 23.67 23.49 17.80
CA SER A 471 23.28 24.45 16.76
C SER A 471 24.41 24.63 15.74
N LEU A 472 24.49 23.72 14.77
CA LEU A 472 25.42 23.84 13.63
C LEU A 472 24.64 24.32 12.41
N THR A 473 25.17 25.31 11.69
CA THR A 473 24.57 25.81 10.44
C THR A 473 24.89 24.84 9.31
N PRO A 474 23.90 24.14 8.72
CA PRO A 474 24.16 23.18 7.64
C PRO A 474 24.71 23.85 6.38
N GLY A 475 25.42 23.08 5.54
CA GLY A 475 25.88 23.53 4.22
C GLY A 475 27.18 24.33 4.19
N ARG A 476 27.83 24.59 5.33
CA ARG A 476 29.19 25.17 5.36
C ARG A 476 30.24 24.09 4.99
N PRO A 477 31.38 24.46 4.37
CA PRO A 477 32.45 23.50 4.09
C PRO A 477 32.94 22.87 5.39
N ILE A 478 33.39 21.61 5.35
CA ILE A 478 33.78 20.85 6.55
C ILE A 478 34.85 21.55 7.40
N THR A 479 35.71 22.38 6.78
CA THR A 479 36.74 23.17 7.44
C THR A 479 36.21 24.33 8.29
N ALA A 480 34.92 24.66 8.16
CA ALA A 480 34.27 25.72 8.92
C ALA A 480 33.74 25.25 10.29
N TYR A 481 33.76 23.94 10.55
CA TYR A 481 33.41 23.36 11.84
C TYR A 481 34.69 22.97 12.58
N SER A 482 34.73 23.26 13.88
CA SER A 482 35.77 22.80 14.78
C SER A 482 35.63 21.30 15.07
N ALA A 483 36.72 20.65 15.46
CA ALA A 483 36.70 19.23 15.85
C ALA A 483 35.71 18.96 17.00
N SER A 484 35.61 19.87 17.97
CA SER A 484 34.66 19.78 19.09
C SER A 484 33.20 19.90 18.68
N GLU A 485 32.89 20.69 17.65
CA GLU A 485 31.54 20.81 17.11
C GLU A 485 31.10 19.53 16.37
N LEU A 486 32.01 18.95 15.60
CA LEU A 486 31.78 17.67 14.92
C LEU A 486 31.63 16.52 15.92
N ALA A 487 32.49 16.45 16.94
CA ALA A 487 32.37 15.46 18.02
C ALA A 487 31.07 15.65 18.83
N GLY A 488 30.64 16.89 19.06
CA GLY A 488 29.36 17.21 19.70
C GLY A 488 28.16 16.71 18.90
N LEU A 489 28.19 16.87 17.58
CA LEU A 489 27.15 16.36 16.68
C LEU A 489 27.11 14.82 16.68
N VAL A 490 28.26 14.17 16.54
CA VAL A 490 28.35 12.70 16.54
C VAL A 490 27.86 12.12 17.87
N ARG A 491 28.25 12.74 19.01
CA ARG A 491 27.78 12.34 20.34
C ARG A 491 26.27 12.51 20.51
N TRP A 492 25.69 13.55 19.91
CA TRP A 492 24.23 13.75 19.91
C TRP A 492 23.52 12.70 19.04
N ILE A 493 24.09 12.33 17.90
CA ILE A 493 23.55 11.27 17.04
C ILE A 493 23.62 9.93 17.78
N ASP A 494 24.77 9.56 18.34
CA ASP A 494 24.98 8.30 19.06
C ASP A 494 24.14 8.20 20.36
N SER A 495 23.68 9.34 20.90
CA SER A 495 22.79 9.38 22.08
C SER A 495 21.34 8.93 21.82
N ASP A 496 20.98 8.54 20.60
CA ASP A 496 19.65 7.98 20.31
C ASP A 496 19.53 6.46 20.55
N PHE A 497 20.57 5.83 21.10
CA PHE A 497 20.62 4.41 21.46
C PHE A 497 20.39 3.43 20.30
N VAL A 498 20.51 3.91 19.05
CA VAL A 498 20.51 3.03 17.88
C VAL A 498 21.93 2.56 17.64
N GLU A 499 22.15 1.25 17.71
CA GLU A 499 23.45 0.64 17.39
C GLU A 499 23.79 0.94 15.93
N ARG A 500 24.86 1.69 15.73
CA ARG A 500 25.38 2.07 14.41
C ARG A 500 26.86 1.76 14.33
N THR A 501 27.27 1.22 13.19
CA THR A 501 28.68 1.14 12.83
C THR A 501 29.27 2.54 12.64
N ASP A 502 30.59 2.65 12.76
CA ASP A 502 31.29 3.94 12.61
C ASP A 502 31.01 4.61 11.26
N ASP A 503 30.88 3.81 10.19
CA ASP A 503 30.52 4.28 8.85
C ASP A 503 29.07 4.77 8.74
N GLU A 504 28.16 4.24 9.55
CA GLU A 504 26.77 4.68 9.63
C GLU A 504 26.62 5.96 10.46
N LEU A 505 27.37 6.09 11.56
CA LEU A 505 27.46 7.35 12.31
C LEU A 505 28.03 8.48 11.46
N LEU A 506 29.05 8.18 10.65
CA LEU A 506 29.64 9.14 9.71
C LEU A 506 28.59 9.60 8.68
N ARG A 507 27.83 8.67 8.09
CA ARG A 507 26.75 9.00 7.14
C ARG A 507 25.62 9.79 7.78
N ALA A 508 25.25 9.48 9.03
CA ALA A 508 24.25 10.23 9.78
C ALA A 508 24.71 11.68 10.05
N ALA A 509 25.96 11.87 10.48
CA ALA A 509 26.54 13.20 10.68
C ALA A 509 26.64 13.99 9.36
N MET A 510 26.95 13.30 8.26
CA MET A 510 26.98 13.90 6.92
C MET A 510 25.62 14.42 6.47
N LYS A 511 24.54 13.66 6.75
CA LYS A 511 23.15 14.04 6.47
C LYS A 511 22.74 15.27 7.27
N GLU A 512 23.10 15.33 8.55
CA GLU A 512 22.81 16.47 9.43
C GLU A 512 23.55 17.76 9.02
N LEU A 513 24.76 17.64 8.47
CA LEU A 513 25.54 18.78 7.98
C LEU A 513 25.18 19.18 6.54
N GLY A 514 24.36 18.40 5.84
CA GLY A 514 23.87 18.70 4.49
C GLY A 514 24.88 18.44 3.37
N PHE A 515 25.84 17.53 3.56
CA PHE A 515 26.79 17.18 2.50
C PHE A 515 26.19 16.10 1.57
N ALA A 516 26.25 16.32 0.26
CA ALA A 516 25.70 15.39 -0.74
C ALA A 516 26.67 14.29 -1.18
N ARG A 517 27.99 14.47 -1.01
CA ARG A 517 29.03 13.51 -1.45
C ARG A 517 30.14 13.35 -0.41
N ILE A 518 30.65 12.12 -0.27
CA ILE A 518 31.74 11.79 0.65
C ILE A 518 33.09 12.14 0.00
N GLY A 519 33.61 13.31 0.33
CA GLY A 519 34.98 13.70 -0.06
C GLY A 519 36.02 13.15 0.93
N PRO A 520 37.28 12.93 0.52
CA PRO A 520 38.36 12.46 1.41
C PRO A 520 38.50 13.31 2.69
N ARG A 521 38.39 14.63 2.55
CA ARG A 521 38.48 15.59 3.67
C ARG A 521 37.30 15.51 4.64
N ILE A 522 36.11 15.16 4.15
CA ILE A 522 34.91 14.98 4.97
C ILE A 522 35.02 13.67 5.76
N LYS A 523 35.47 12.60 5.08
CA LYS A 523 35.70 11.29 5.69
C LYS A 523 36.73 11.37 6.82
N GLU A 524 37.83 12.09 6.60
CA GLU A 524 38.89 12.26 7.61
C GLU A 524 38.40 13.05 8.84
N ALA A 525 37.74 14.20 8.63
CA ALA A 525 37.27 15.04 9.73
C ALA A 525 36.15 14.39 10.57
N LEU A 526 35.16 13.75 9.91
CA LEU A 526 34.09 13.02 10.60
C LEU A 526 34.59 11.71 11.21
N GLY A 527 35.50 11.00 10.54
CA GLY A 527 36.12 9.78 11.08
C GLY A 527 36.91 10.05 12.37
N ALA A 528 37.66 11.16 12.43
CA ALA A 528 38.34 11.58 13.66
C ALA A 528 37.36 11.89 14.80
N ALA A 529 36.23 12.55 14.49
CA ALA A 529 35.19 12.85 15.48
C ALA A 529 34.46 11.58 15.99
N VAL A 530 34.21 10.60 15.12
CA VAL A 530 33.63 9.29 15.50
C VAL A 530 34.59 8.52 16.40
N ALA A 531 35.87 8.46 16.05
CA ALA A 531 36.90 7.83 16.88
C ALA A 531 37.03 8.48 18.27
N GLU A 532 36.93 9.81 18.35
CA GLU A 532 36.94 10.54 19.63
C GLU A 532 35.72 10.19 20.51
N VAL A 533 34.52 10.12 19.92
CA VAL A 533 33.28 9.81 20.66
C VAL A 533 33.28 8.35 21.14
N ARG A 534 33.68 7.40 20.29
CA ARG A 534 33.79 5.98 20.65
C ARG A 534 34.90 5.74 21.69
N GLY A 535 36.04 6.42 21.56
CA GLY A 535 37.13 6.35 22.53
C GLY A 535 36.82 7.02 23.88
N SER A 536 35.80 7.86 23.96
CA SER A 536 35.32 8.46 25.21
C SER A 536 34.23 7.63 25.91
N GLN A 537 33.73 6.56 25.28
CA GLN A 537 32.70 5.66 25.82
C GLN A 537 33.26 4.31 26.32
N ALA A 538 34.51 3.98 25.96
CA ALA A 538 35.29 2.87 26.53
C ALA A 538 36.01 3.33 27.81
#